data_AF-A0A8C5ZK74-F1
#
_entry.id   AF-A0A8C5ZK74-F1
#
_cell.length_a   1.000
_cell.length_b   1.000
_cell.length_c   1.000
_cell.angle_alpha   90.00
_cell.angle_beta   90.00
_cell.angle_gamma   90.00
#
_symmetry.space_group_name_H-M   'P 1'
#
loop_
_entity.id
_entity.type
_entity.pdbx_description
1 polymer ?
#
loop_
_entity_poly.entity_id
_entity_poly.type
_entity_poly.pdbx_seq_one_letter_code
_entity_poly.pdbx_strand_id
1 'polypeptide(L)'
;MHFILILFLGIHYALRDSRAQSVTQPDRQVTISEGNSLELACNYSYGGSFSLFWYVQYPNQGLQPLLKYISGNTLVQGIKGFEAEAKKSESSFNLRKPSVHWSDSADFSSACFYLSNTYIFVNNVWLFILYFF
;
A
#
# COMPACT_ATOMS: atom_id res chain seq x y z
N MET A 1 -23.72 33.04 0.67
CA MET A 1 -23.58 32.83 -0.80
C MET A 1 -22.11 32.85 -1.24
N HIS A 2 -21.32 33.89 -0.93
CA HIS A 2 -19.89 33.96 -1.29
C HIS A 2 -18.95 32.98 -0.52
N PHE A 3 -19.18 32.77 0.79
CA PHE A 3 -18.41 31.80 1.58
C PHE A 3 -18.54 30.36 1.07
N ILE A 4 -19.72 30.00 0.58
CA ILE A 4 -19.99 28.69 -0.02
C ILE A 4 -19.15 28.54 -1.30
N LEU A 5 -19.10 29.58 -2.14
CA LEU A 5 -18.30 29.57 -3.37
C LEU A 5 -16.79 29.39 -3.11
N ILE A 6 -16.27 30.01 -2.05
CA ILE A 6 -14.86 29.90 -1.64
C ILE A 6 -14.54 28.48 -1.15
N LEU A 7 -15.45 27.85 -0.41
CA LEU A 7 -15.32 26.45 0.02
C LEU A 7 -15.33 25.50 -1.19
N PHE A 8 -16.22 25.71 -2.16
CA PHE A 8 -16.30 24.90 -3.39
C PHE A 8 -15.05 25.06 -4.28
N LEU A 9 -14.52 26.28 -4.41
CA LEU A 9 -13.28 26.54 -5.15
C LEU A 9 -12.06 25.93 -4.43
N GLY A 10 -11.99 26.04 -3.10
CA GLY A 10 -10.93 25.41 -2.30
C GLY A 10 -10.88 23.88 -2.46
N ILE A 11 -12.05 23.23 -2.49
CA ILE A 11 -12.17 21.79 -2.75
C ILE A 11 -11.71 21.45 -4.18
N HIS A 12 -12.08 22.26 -5.19
CA HIS A 12 -11.62 22.08 -6.57
C HIS A 12 -10.10 22.22 -6.72
N TYR A 13 -9.49 23.16 -6.01
CA TYR A 13 -8.03 23.33 -6.01
C TYR A 13 -7.31 22.19 -5.27
N ALA A 14 -7.87 21.69 -4.16
CA ALA A 14 -7.31 20.55 -3.41
C ALA A 14 -7.42 19.20 -4.17
N LEU A 15 -8.43 19.06 -5.04
CA LEU A 15 -8.56 17.89 -5.94
C LEU A 15 -7.56 17.93 -7.11
N ARG A 16 -7.04 19.11 -7.47
CA ARG A 16 -6.13 19.27 -8.62
C ARG A 16 -4.67 18.91 -8.31
N ASP A 17 -4.31 18.81 -7.03
CA ASP A 17 -2.95 18.54 -6.56
C ASP A 17 -2.82 17.19 -5.80
N SER A 18 -3.76 16.26 -6.04
CA SER A 18 -3.66 14.90 -5.53
C SER A 18 -2.80 14.04 -6.45
N ARG A 19 -1.51 13.87 -6.12
CA ARG A 19 -0.66 12.87 -6.77
C ARG A 19 -0.66 11.58 -5.93
N ALA A 20 -1.62 10.68 -6.13
CA ALA A 20 -1.34 9.28 -5.82
C ALA A 20 -0.67 8.64 -7.03
N GLN A 21 0.37 7.88 -6.77
CA GLN A 21 1.09 7.19 -7.80
C GLN A 21 0.50 5.81 -7.99
N SER A 22 0.30 5.45 -9.26
CA SER A 22 -0.02 4.10 -9.67
C SER A 22 1.07 3.14 -9.16
N VAL A 23 0.64 2.09 -8.47
CA VAL A 23 1.45 0.91 -8.21
C VAL A 23 1.03 -0.11 -9.26
N THR A 24 1.96 -0.52 -10.12
CA THR A 24 1.70 -1.58 -11.08
C THR A 24 1.81 -2.92 -10.36
N GLN A 25 0.67 -3.42 -9.87
CA GLN A 25 0.58 -4.81 -9.42
C GLN A 25 0.21 -5.69 -10.62
N PRO A 26 0.92 -6.80 -10.86
CA PRO A 26 0.49 -7.74 -11.88
C PRO A 26 -0.87 -8.31 -11.49
N ASP A 27 -1.81 -8.34 -12.44
CA ASP A 27 -3.17 -8.87 -12.34
C ASP A 27 -3.18 -10.41 -12.26
N ARG A 28 -2.36 -10.95 -11.36
CA ARG A 28 -1.93 -12.34 -11.38
C ARG A 28 -2.45 -13.03 -10.15
N GLN A 29 -3.44 -13.90 -10.35
CA GLN A 29 -3.71 -14.95 -9.39
C GLN A 29 -2.44 -15.82 -9.29
N VAL A 30 -1.87 -15.88 -8.09
CA VAL A 30 -0.65 -16.64 -7.81
C VAL A 30 -1.03 -17.90 -7.05
N THR A 31 -0.82 -19.06 -7.67
CA THR A 31 -1.02 -20.38 -7.02
C THR A 31 0.33 -20.93 -6.63
N ILE A 32 0.51 -21.23 -5.34
CA ILE A 32 1.75 -21.77 -4.78
C ILE A 32 1.40 -22.98 -3.92
N SER A 33 2.20 -24.05 -4.06
CA SER A 33 2.06 -25.23 -3.20
C SER A 33 2.48 -24.91 -1.76
N GLU A 34 1.74 -25.46 -0.81
CA GLU A 34 2.08 -25.39 0.61
C GLU A 34 3.55 -25.79 0.88
N GLY A 35 4.20 -25.10 1.81
CA GLY A 35 5.61 -25.30 2.14
C GLY A 35 6.57 -24.43 1.32
N ASN A 36 6.19 -23.98 0.12
CA ASN A 36 7.05 -23.17 -0.75
C ASN A 36 7.10 -21.69 -0.32
N SER A 37 8.08 -20.97 -0.84
CA SER A 37 8.21 -19.53 -0.62
C SER A 37 7.31 -18.73 -1.55
N LEU A 38 6.66 -17.70 -0.99
CA LEU A 38 5.92 -16.69 -1.72
C LEU A 38 6.76 -15.41 -1.81
N GLU A 39 6.72 -14.79 -2.98
CA GLU A 39 7.20 -13.42 -3.18
C GLU A 39 6.21 -12.65 -4.06
N LEU A 40 5.71 -11.52 -3.57
CA LEU A 40 4.87 -10.58 -4.30
C LEU A 40 5.61 -9.27 -4.50
N ALA A 41 5.76 -8.87 -5.77
CA ALA A 41 6.48 -7.67 -6.13
C ALA A 41 5.66 -6.41 -5.84
N CYS A 42 6.31 -5.40 -5.27
CA CYS A 42 5.77 -4.06 -5.16
C CYS A 42 6.84 -3.06 -5.56
N ASN A 43 6.68 -2.48 -6.75
CA ASN A 43 7.57 -1.45 -7.27
C ASN A 43 6.89 -0.08 -7.22
N TYR A 44 7.65 0.93 -6.85
CA TYR A 44 7.25 2.33 -6.89
C TYR A 44 8.24 3.12 -7.76
N SER A 45 7.86 4.29 -8.26
CA SER A 45 8.72 5.14 -9.10
C SER A 45 9.20 6.41 -8.41
N TYR A 46 8.73 6.70 -7.20
CA TYR A 46 9.08 7.92 -6.48
C TYR A 46 10.24 7.74 -5.50
N GLY A 47 11.22 8.63 -5.56
CA GLY A 47 12.44 8.58 -4.74
C GLY A 47 12.47 9.48 -3.50
N GLY A 48 11.38 10.18 -3.15
CA GLY A 48 11.33 11.10 -2.01
C GLY A 48 11.02 10.41 -0.67
N SER A 49 10.41 11.14 0.28
CA SER A 49 9.95 10.55 1.55
C SER A 49 8.53 10.01 1.42
N PHE A 50 8.35 8.73 1.71
CA PHE A 50 7.07 8.04 1.62
C PHE A 50 7.02 6.87 2.60
N SER A 51 5.81 6.43 2.91
CA SER A 51 5.56 5.22 3.68
C SER A 51 5.03 4.12 2.75
N LEU A 52 5.60 2.92 2.84
CA LEU A 52 5.20 1.74 2.08
C LEU A 52 4.38 0.81 2.95
N PHE A 53 3.35 0.21 2.38
CA PHE A 53 2.45 -0.67 3.09
C PHE A 53 2.12 -1.91 2.27
N TRP A 54 1.91 -3.00 3.00
CA TRP A 54 1.17 -4.16 2.53
C TRP A 54 -0.11 -4.30 3.33
N TYR A 55 -1.15 -4.70 2.64
CA TYR A 55 -2.45 -5.05 3.18
C TYR A 55 -2.80 -6.46 2.75
N VAL A 56 -3.57 -7.14 3.59
CA VAL A 56 -4.11 -8.47 3.35
C VAL A 56 -5.60 -8.47 3.60
N GLN A 57 -6.35 -9.17 2.75
CA GLN A 57 -7.77 -9.41 2.92
C GLN A 57 -8.04 -10.91 2.85
N TYR A 58 -8.29 -11.51 4.01
CA TYR A 58 -8.72 -12.91 4.09
C TYR A 58 -10.21 -13.05 3.70
N PRO A 59 -10.64 -14.23 3.25
CA PRO A 59 -12.05 -14.50 2.98
C PRO A 59 -12.93 -14.14 4.19
N ASN A 60 -14.01 -13.40 3.94
CA ASN A 60 -14.96 -12.92 4.96
C ASN A 60 -14.36 -11.95 6.00
N GLN A 61 -13.20 -11.37 5.73
CA GLN A 61 -12.59 -10.35 6.58
C GLN A 61 -12.44 -9.02 5.82
N GLY A 62 -12.33 -7.93 6.58
CA GLY A 62 -11.96 -6.63 6.03
C GLY A 62 -10.48 -6.55 5.67
N LEU A 63 -10.12 -5.51 4.91
CA LEU A 63 -8.73 -5.18 4.59
C LEU A 63 -7.95 -4.87 5.88
N GLN A 64 -6.83 -5.56 6.09
CA GLN A 64 -6.00 -5.44 7.28
C GLN A 64 -4.59 -4.99 6.92
N PRO A 65 -3.95 -4.10 7.71
CA PRO A 65 -2.54 -3.77 7.51
C PRO A 65 -1.67 -4.98 7.87
N LEU A 66 -0.77 -5.36 6.96
CA LEU A 66 0.15 -6.47 7.11
C LEU A 66 1.57 -6.00 7.47
N LEU A 67 2.09 -5.04 6.72
CA LEU A 67 3.42 -4.45 6.92
C LEU A 67 3.39 -2.95 6.66
N LYS A 68 4.29 -2.23 7.35
CA LYS A 68 4.51 -0.79 7.17
C LYS A 68 6.00 -0.47 7.25
N TYR A 69 6.51 0.25 6.26
CA TYR A 69 7.84 0.85 6.27
C TYR A 69 7.71 2.36 6.15
N ILE A 70 8.44 3.12 6.98
CA ILE A 70 8.53 4.59 6.91
C ILE A 70 9.98 5.00 6.72
N SER A 71 10.84 4.54 7.63
CA SER A 71 12.27 4.83 7.66
C SER A 71 12.97 3.86 8.63
N GLY A 72 14.30 3.83 8.62
CA GLY A 72 15.09 2.95 9.48
C GLY A 72 15.30 1.58 8.84
N ASN A 73 15.15 0.51 9.64
CA ASN A 73 15.41 -0.87 9.24
C ASN A 73 14.63 -1.24 7.98
N THR A 74 15.36 -1.70 6.96
CA THR A 74 14.78 -2.06 5.66
C THR A 74 13.99 -3.36 5.72
N LEU A 75 14.42 -4.30 6.54
CA LEU A 75 13.69 -5.56 6.79
C LEU A 75 12.57 -5.31 7.80
N VAL A 76 11.33 -5.47 7.34
CA VAL A 76 10.11 -5.34 8.15
C VAL A 76 9.50 -6.71 8.34
N GLN A 77 9.36 -7.10 9.60
CA GLN A 77 8.71 -8.36 10.00
C GLN A 77 7.23 -8.11 10.27
N GLY A 78 6.38 -9.01 9.78
CA GLY A 78 4.93 -8.94 9.91
C GLY A 78 4.38 -10.09 10.73
N ILE A 79 3.06 -10.22 10.68
CA ILE A 79 2.37 -11.35 11.32
C ILE A 79 2.53 -12.62 10.49
N LYS A 80 2.33 -13.79 11.12
CA LYS A 80 2.32 -15.10 10.44
C LYS A 80 3.56 -15.39 9.57
N GLY A 81 4.72 -14.81 9.89
CA GLY A 81 5.97 -15.03 9.13
C GLY A 81 6.01 -14.36 7.76
N PHE A 82 5.15 -13.36 7.52
CA PHE A 82 5.32 -12.44 6.40
C PHE A 82 6.42 -11.43 6.71
N GLU A 83 7.22 -11.09 5.71
CA GLU A 83 8.27 -10.08 5.80
C GLU A 83 8.37 -9.29 4.50
N ALA A 84 8.96 -8.11 4.54
CA ALA A 84 9.30 -7.36 3.33
C ALA A 84 10.59 -6.58 3.55
N GLU A 85 11.36 -6.42 2.49
CA GLU A 85 12.57 -5.60 2.51
C GLU A 85 12.38 -4.35 1.65
N ALA A 86 12.56 -3.17 2.24
CA ALA A 86 12.53 -1.91 1.54
C ALA A 86 13.87 -1.63 0.86
N LYS A 87 13.93 -1.80 -0.46
CA LYS A 87 15.11 -1.52 -1.27
C LYS A 87 14.91 -0.23 -2.05
N LYS A 88 15.41 0.88 -1.49
CA LYS A 88 15.29 2.21 -2.10
C LYS A 88 15.98 2.33 -3.46
N SER A 89 17.13 1.69 -3.63
CA SER A 89 17.88 1.70 -4.90
C SER A 89 17.11 1.03 -6.05
N GLU A 90 16.32 0.01 -5.73
CA GLU A 90 15.50 -0.75 -6.69
C GLU A 90 14.06 -0.23 -6.74
N SER A 91 13.73 0.75 -5.89
CA SER A 91 12.38 1.24 -5.66
C SER A 91 11.36 0.11 -5.44
N SER A 92 11.72 -0.86 -4.58
CA SER A 92 10.92 -2.05 -4.32
C SER A 92 10.65 -2.29 -2.83
N PHE A 93 9.54 -2.96 -2.55
CA PHE A 93 9.11 -3.39 -1.22
C PHE A 93 8.38 -4.74 -1.30
N ASN A 94 9.07 -5.77 -1.79
CA ASN A 94 8.45 -7.05 -2.09
C ASN A 94 8.04 -7.78 -0.80
N LEU A 95 6.79 -8.26 -0.74
CA LEU A 95 6.31 -9.11 0.33
C LEU A 95 6.85 -10.53 0.12
N ARG A 96 7.37 -11.13 1.18
CA ARG A 96 7.94 -12.46 1.18
C ARG A 96 7.35 -13.27 2.32
N LYS A 97 7.24 -14.57 2.09
CA LYS A 97 6.94 -15.56 3.13
C LYS A 97 7.69 -16.85 2.81
N PRO A 98 8.64 -17.29 3.65
CA PRO A 98 9.50 -18.44 3.33
C PRO A 98 8.76 -19.76 3.16
N SER A 99 7.66 -19.95 3.89
CA SER A 99 6.85 -21.16 3.82
C SER A 99 5.38 -20.79 3.96
N VAL A 100 4.62 -20.94 2.88
CA VAL A 100 3.18 -20.68 2.87
C VAL A 100 2.38 -21.87 3.36
N HIS A 101 1.29 -21.59 4.05
CA HIS A 101 0.30 -22.57 4.49
C HIS A 101 -1.05 -22.26 3.83
N TRP A 102 -1.94 -23.25 3.71
CA TRP A 102 -3.26 -23.03 3.05
C TRP A 102 -4.07 -21.89 3.69
N SER A 103 -3.88 -21.63 4.98
CA SER A 103 -4.53 -20.54 5.72
C SER A 103 -4.05 -19.14 5.33
N ASP A 104 -3.03 -19.05 4.48
CA ASP A 104 -2.49 -17.79 3.96
C ASP A 104 -3.16 -17.33 2.66
N SER A 105 -4.09 -18.13 2.13
CA SER A 105 -4.88 -17.75 0.96
C SER A 105 -5.70 -16.48 1.26
N ALA A 106 -5.37 -15.42 0.55
CA ALA A 106 -5.91 -14.08 0.74
C ALA A 106 -5.58 -13.19 -0.46
N ASP A 107 -6.27 -12.07 -0.55
CA ASP A 107 -5.91 -11.01 -1.49
C ASP A 107 -4.88 -10.08 -0.84
N PHE A 108 -3.81 -9.78 -1.56
CA PHE A 108 -2.73 -8.93 -1.09
C PHE A 108 -2.66 -7.66 -1.93
N SER A 109 -2.56 -6.51 -1.27
CA SER A 109 -2.45 -5.22 -1.93
C SER A 109 -1.34 -4.38 -1.29
N SER A 110 -0.65 -3.57 -2.09
CA SER A 110 0.41 -2.70 -1.62
C SER A 110 0.08 -1.24 -1.94
N ALA A 111 0.56 -0.34 -1.10
CA ALA A 111 0.34 1.09 -1.26
C ALA A 111 1.57 1.90 -0.86
N CYS A 112 1.71 3.09 -1.45
CA CYS A 112 2.76 4.06 -1.16
C CYS A 112 2.11 5.41 -0.83
N PHE A 113 2.50 6.00 0.31
CA PHE A 113 1.91 7.25 0.83
C PHE A 113 2.95 8.35 1.02
N TYR A 114 2.65 9.55 0.54
CA TYR A 114 3.44 10.76 0.76
C TYR A 114 3.03 11.43 2.07
N LEU A 115 3.99 11.98 2.82
CA LEU A 115 3.77 12.74 4.06
C LEU A 115 3.15 14.14 3.83
N SER A 116 2.41 14.35 2.74
CA SER A 116 1.80 15.63 2.37
C SER A 116 0.42 15.38 1.73
N ASN A 117 -0.65 15.52 2.52
CA ASN A 117 -2.08 15.45 2.17
C ASN A 117 -2.55 14.20 1.38
N THR A 118 -3.36 13.35 2.02
CA THR A 118 -3.55 11.93 1.64
C THR A 118 -4.83 11.64 0.84
N TYR A 119 -4.68 11.02 -0.34
CA TYR A 119 -5.73 10.27 -1.03
C TYR A 119 -5.21 8.83 -1.31
N ILE A 120 -5.99 7.82 -0.95
CA ILE A 120 -5.70 6.40 -1.17
C ILE A 120 -6.38 5.97 -2.48
N PHE A 121 -5.68 5.27 -3.38
CA PHE A 121 -6.30 4.60 -4.51
C PHE A 121 -6.35 3.10 -4.24
N VAL A 122 -7.54 2.56 -3.94
CA VAL A 122 -7.78 1.13 -3.72
C VAL A 122 -9.00 0.75 -4.54
N ASN A 123 -8.90 -0.28 -5.39
CA ASN A 123 -10.01 -0.82 -6.18
C ASN A 123 -10.79 0.23 -7.01
N ASN A 124 -10.10 1.14 -7.70
CA ASN A 124 -10.70 2.25 -8.46
C ASN A 124 -11.46 3.29 -7.61
N VAL A 125 -11.27 3.29 -6.29
CA VAL A 125 -11.92 4.24 -5.38
C VAL A 125 -10.85 5.07 -4.67
N TRP A 126 -11.09 6.39 -4.64
CA TRP A 126 -10.31 7.34 -3.87
C TRP A 126 -10.83 7.38 -2.42
N LEU A 127 -10.08 6.81 -1.49
CA LEU A 127 -10.38 6.93 -0.05
C LEU A 127 -9.62 8.13 0.53
N PHE A 128 -10.36 9.09 1.09
CA PHE A 128 -9.78 10.24 1.77
C PHE A 128 -9.61 9.89 3.26
N ILE A 129 -8.37 9.84 3.74
CA ILE A 129 -8.10 9.73 5.18
C ILE A 129 -7.39 10.99 5.66
N LEU A 130 -8.12 11.81 6.43
CA LEU A 130 -7.54 12.88 7.23
C LEU A 130 -6.88 12.26 8.46
N TYR A 131 -5.56 12.15 8.49
CA TYR A 131 -4.84 12.07 9.76
C TYR A 131 -4.35 13.47 10.13
N PHE A 132 -4.96 14.03 11.17
CA PHE A 132 -4.43 15.15 11.93
C PHE A 132 -3.29 14.65 12.82
N PHE A 133 -2.17 15.38 12.86
CA PHE A 133 -1.33 15.45 14.06
C PHE A 133 -1.81 16.61 14.91
#